data_AF-A0AAV5JNC3-F1
#
_entry.id   AF-A0AAV5JNC3-F1
#
_cell.length_a   1.000
_cell.length_b   1.000
_cell.length_c   1.000
_cell.angle_alpha   90.00
_cell.angle_beta   90.00
_cell.angle_gamma   90.00
#
_symmetry.space_group_name_H-M   'P 1'
#
loop_
_entity.id
_entity.type
_entity.pdbx_description
1 polymer ?
#
loop_
_entity_poly.entity_id
_entity_poly.type
_entity_poly.pdbx_seq_one_letter_code
_entity_poly.pdbx_strand_id
1 'polypeptide(L)'
;MADDASLKEFLATAVDAAKSAGEIIRKGFYQPKHVEHKGEIDLVTETDKACEDLIFNHLRQKYPTHKFIGEETTHACGATDLTDEPTWIVDPLDGTTNFVHGYPFVCVCIGLTIGKVPTVGVVYNPIMEELFTGIRGGGASLNGKPIKVSAETELGKSLLATGVCKHIAESLCPSFV
;
A
#
# COMPACT_ATOMS: atom_id res chain seq x y z
N MET A 1 -11.69 -3.70 22.64
CA MET A 1 -10.32 -3.78 22.10
C MET A 1 -10.13 -5.20 21.60
N ALA A 2 -9.63 -5.39 20.38
CA ALA A 2 -9.32 -6.73 19.89
C ALA A 2 -8.21 -7.36 20.77
N ASP A 3 -8.32 -8.65 21.08
CA ASP A 3 -7.27 -9.34 21.82
C ASP A 3 -6.05 -9.63 20.91
N ASP A 4 -4.91 -9.96 21.52
CA ASP A 4 -3.64 -10.21 20.80
C ASP A 4 -3.75 -11.39 19.81
N ALA A 5 -4.64 -12.36 20.09
CA ALA A 5 -4.91 -13.48 19.19
C ALA A 5 -5.61 -13.02 17.91
N SER A 6 -6.61 -12.13 18.04
CA SER A 6 -7.35 -11.55 16.92
C SER A 6 -6.44 -10.69 16.02
N LEU A 7 -5.50 -9.94 16.60
CA LEU A 7 -4.59 -9.10 15.81
C LEU A 7 -3.61 -9.92 14.96
N LYS A 8 -3.13 -11.04 15.47
CA LYS A 8 -2.28 -11.97 14.71
C LYS A 8 -3.06 -12.60 13.56
N GLU A 9 -4.34 -12.91 13.76
CA GLU A 9 -5.21 -13.41 12.71
C GLU A 9 -5.47 -12.37 11.60
N PHE A 10 -5.74 -11.12 11.99
CA PHE A 10 -5.86 -10.01 11.04
C PHE A 10 -4.57 -9.82 10.24
N LEU A 11 -3.41 -9.86 10.90
CA LEU A 11 -2.12 -9.77 10.20
C LEU A 11 -1.93 -10.92 9.22
N ALA A 12 -2.18 -12.17 9.63
CA ALA A 12 -2.02 -13.33 8.75
C ALA A 12 -2.88 -13.20 7.50
N THR A 13 -4.14 -12.77 7.66
CA THR A 13 -5.06 -12.53 6.54
C THR A 13 -4.55 -11.43 5.61
N ALA A 14 -4.05 -10.32 6.17
CA ALA A 14 -3.50 -9.24 5.37
C ALA A 14 -2.23 -9.67 4.61
N VAL A 15 -1.37 -10.48 5.22
CA VAL A 15 -0.19 -11.05 4.57
C VAL A 15 -0.58 -11.96 3.39
N ASP A 16 -1.58 -12.83 3.58
CA ASP A 16 -2.05 -13.73 2.53
C ASP A 16 -2.67 -12.96 1.35
N ALA A 17 -3.46 -11.92 1.64
CA ALA A 17 -4.00 -11.00 0.64
C ALA A 17 -2.88 -10.27 -0.12
N ALA A 18 -1.90 -9.70 0.61
CA ALA A 18 -0.79 -8.96 0.01
C ALA A 18 0.09 -9.85 -0.89
N LYS A 19 0.37 -11.09 -0.46
CA LYS A 19 1.12 -12.06 -1.29
C LYS A 19 0.35 -12.44 -2.54
N SER A 20 -0.95 -12.67 -2.43
CA SER A 20 -1.81 -13.02 -3.57
C SER A 20 -1.86 -11.90 -4.61
N ALA A 21 -2.03 -10.65 -4.16
CA ALA A 21 -1.93 -9.48 -5.03
C ALA A 21 -0.50 -9.31 -5.60
N GLY A 22 0.53 -9.58 -4.80
CA GLY A 22 1.92 -9.54 -5.25
C GLY A 22 2.23 -10.50 -6.41
N GLU A 23 1.57 -11.65 -6.48
CA GLU A 23 1.69 -12.55 -7.63
C GLU A 23 1.07 -11.98 -8.93
N ILE A 24 0.00 -11.17 -8.81
CA ILE A 24 -0.55 -10.43 -9.95
C ILE A 24 0.46 -9.37 -10.40
N ILE A 25 1.02 -8.61 -9.47
CA ILE A 25 2.05 -7.59 -9.75
C ILE A 25 3.26 -8.22 -10.44
N ARG A 26 3.81 -9.33 -9.92
CA ARG A 26 4.95 -10.03 -10.55
C ARG A 26 4.67 -10.42 -11.99
N LYS A 27 3.48 -10.97 -12.26
CA LYS A 27 3.09 -11.33 -13.63
C LYS A 27 3.01 -10.10 -14.53
N GLY A 28 2.35 -9.03 -14.08
CA GLY A 28 2.23 -7.79 -14.85
C GLY A 28 3.56 -7.05 -15.06
N PHE A 29 4.48 -7.12 -14.08
CA PHE A 29 5.75 -6.38 -14.10
C PHE A 29 6.64 -6.75 -15.28
N TYR A 30 6.64 -8.03 -15.69
CA TYR A 30 7.46 -8.53 -16.82
C TYR A 30 6.73 -8.54 -18.16
N GLN A 31 5.45 -8.17 -18.21
CA GLN A 31 4.66 -8.11 -19.44
C GLN A 31 4.69 -6.71 -20.06
N PRO A 32 4.35 -6.57 -21.36
CA PRO A 32 4.02 -5.28 -21.94
C PRO A 32 2.88 -4.63 -21.15
N LYS A 33 3.04 -3.36 -20.76
CA LYS A 33 2.05 -2.65 -19.95
C LYS A 33 1.09 -1.90 -20.85
N HIS A 34 -0.21 -2.15 -20.67
CA HIS A 34 -1.25 -1.25 -21.15
C HIS A 34 -1.48 -0.20 -20.05
N VAL A 35 -1.15 1.05 -20.37
CA VAL A 35 -1.18 2.16 -19.42
C VAL A 35 -2.41 3.01 -19.72
N GLU A 36 -3.29 3.15 -18.73
CA GLU A 36 -4.38 4.13 -18.76
C GLU A 36 -3.96 5.36 -17.95
N HIS A 37 -4.30 6.54 -18.44
CA HIS A 37 -4.02 7.81 -17.75
C HIS A 37 -5.26 8.25 -16.95
N LYS A 38 -5.12 8.46 -15.64
CA LYS A 38 -6.15 9.02 -14.74
C LYS A 38 -6.09 10.55 -14.62
N GLY A 39 -5.24 11.19 -15.43
CA GLY A 39 -4.94 12.62 -15.45
C GLY A 39 -3.69 12.86 -16.29
N GLU A 40 -3.14 14.08 -16.30
CA GLU A 40 -1.93 14.36 -17.12
C GLU A 40 -0.69 13.55 -16.66
N ILE A 41 -0.64 13.09 -15.39
CA ILE A 41 0.57 12.49 -14.79
C ILE A 41 0.28 11.19 -13.99
N ASP A 42 -0.98 10.89 -13.68
CA ASP A 42 -1.34 9.68 -12.93
C ASP A 42 -1.66 8.51 -13.84
N LEU A 43 -0.99 7.39 -13.56
CA LEU A 43 -1.09 6.14 -14.30
C LEU A 43 -1.90 5.18 -13.45
N VAL A 44 -2.77 4.42 -14.11
CA VAL A 44 -3.38 3.22 -13.55
C VAL A 44 -3.24 2.10 -14.56
N THR A 45 -3.08 0.89 -14.08
CA THR A 45 -3.07 -0.29 -14.93
C THR A 45 -4.22 -1.21 -14.54
N GLU A 46 -4.55 -2.13 -15.44
CA GLU A 46 -5.46 -3.25 -15.13
C GLU A 46 -4.97 -4.06 -13.91
N THR A 47 -3.67 -4.02 -13.62
CA THR A 47 -3.02 -4.65 -12.45
C THR A 47 -3.53 -4.03 -11.15
N ASP A 48 -3.61 -2.70 -11.06
CA ASP A 48 -4.04 -1.98 -9.85
C ASP A 48 -5.48 -2.39 -9.47
N LYS A 49 -6.39 -2.34 -10.45
CA LYS A 49 -7.80 -2.75 -10.30
C LYS A 49 -7.92 -4.23 -9.90
N ALA A 50 -7.20 -5.12 -10.58
CA ALA A 50 -7.22 -6.55 -10.29
C ALA A 50 -6.69 -6.88 -8.89
N CYS A 51 -5.66 -6.16 -8.42
CA CYS A 51 -5.13 -6.29 -7.07
C CYS A 51 -6.14 -5.80 -6.03
N GLU A 52 -6.78 -4.63 -6.23
CA GLU A 52 -7.77 -4.11 -5.27
C GLU A 52 -8.97 -5.04 -5.16
N ASP A 53 -9.52 -5.52 -6.29
CA ASP A 53 -10.64 -6.46 -6.31
C ASP A 53 -10.30 -7.76 -5.57
N LEU A 54 -9.09 -8.30 -5.78
CA LEU A 54 -8.64 -9.50 -5.08
C LEU A 54 -8.59 -9.26 -3.56
N ILE A 55 -7.92 -8.17 -3.14
CA ILE A 55 -7.74 -7.84 -1.72
C ILE A 55 -9.10 -7.59 -1.06
N PHE A 56 -9.97 -6.80 -1.70
CA PHE A 56 -11.32 -6.51 -1.23
C PHE A 56 -12.11 -7.81 -1.01
N ASN A 57 -12.17 -8.68 -2.03
CA ASN A 57 -12.93 -9.92 -1.94
C ASN A 57 -12.37 -10.86 -0.86
N HIS A 58 -11.05 -10.98 -0.77
CA HIS A 58 -10.37 -11.80 0.24
C HIS A 58 -10.70 -11.33 1.67
N LEU A 59 -10.61 -10.02 1.93
CA LEU A 59 -10.91 -9.45 3.23
C LEU A 59 -12.41 -9.50 3.56
N ARG A 60 -13.26 -9.22 2.56
CA ARG A 60 -14.73 -9.22 2.72
C ARG A 60 -15.28 -10.61 3.03
N GLN A 61 -14.71 -11.65 2.43
CA GLN A 61 -15.10 -13.04 2.69
C GLN A 61 -14.87 -13.42 4.16
N LYS A 62 -13.75 -12.98 4.74
CA LYS A 62 -13.39 -13.31 6.13
C LYS A 62 -14.00 -12.35 7.15
N TYR A 63 -14.15 -11.08 6.78
CA TYR A 63 -14.60 -10.00 7.66
C TYR A 63 -15.73 -9.18 7.02
N PRO A 64 -16.94 -9.77 6.86
CA PRO A 64 -18.07 -9.14 6.16
C PRO A 64 -18.68 -7.94 6.90
N THR A 65 -18.24 -7.63 8.12
CA THR A 65 -18.65 -6.44 8.87
C THR A 65 -17.62 -5.32 8.82
N HIS A 66 -16.39 -5.58 8.38
CA HIS A 66 -15.35 -4.55 8.31
C HIS A 66 -15.59 -3.63 7.11
N LYS A 67 -15.18 -2.38 7.26
CA LYS A 67 -15.16 -1.38 6.19
C LYS A 67 -13.90 -1.50 5.36
N PHE A 68 -13.92 -0.88 4.18
CA PHE A 68 -12.84 -0.89 3.22
C PHE A 68 -12.67 0.51 2.61
N ILE A 69 -11.44 0.98 2.52
CA ILE A 69 -11.03 2.20 1.83
C ILE A 69 -9.87 1.80 0.92
N GLY A 70 -10.14 1.72 -0.39
CA GLY A 70 -9.15 1.44 -1.42
C GLY A 70 -8.85 2.70 -2.25
N GLU A 71 -7.63 2.84 -2.74
CA GLU A 71 -7.24 3.95 -3.62
C GLU A 71 -8.12 4.01 -4.88
N GLU A 72 -8.31 2.88 -5.56
CA GLU A 72 -9.03 2.81 -6.84
C GLU A 72 -10.53 3.09 -6.65
N THR A 73 -11.13 2.49 -5.63
CA THR A 73 -12.51 2.76 -5.23
C THR A 73 -12.70 4.23 -4.83
N THR A 74 -11.76 4.82 -4.09
CA THR A 74 -11.82 6.23 -3.68
C THR A 74 -11.75 7.16 -4.88
N HIS A 75 -10.90 6.85 -5.86
CA HIS A 75 -10.81 7.61 -7.11
C HIS A 75 -12.12 7.54 -7.91
N ALA A 76 -12.73 6.35 -8.01
CA ALA A 76 -13.94 6.15 -8.80
C ALA A 76 -15.22 6.68 -8.13
N CYS A 77 -15.34 6.57 -6.81
CA CYS A 77 -16.59 6.81 -6.07
C CYS A 77 -16.52 8.00 -5.10
N GLY A 78 -15.34 8.61 -4.92
CA GLY A 78 -15.08 9.66 -3.95
C GLY A 78 -14.58 9.13 -2.59
N ALA A 79 -14.07 10.04 -1.77
CA ALA A 79 -13.52 9.72 -0.46
C ALA A 79 -14.59 9.20 0.50
N THR A 80 -14.23 8.19 1.28
CA THR A 80 -15.05 7.65 2.37
C THR A 80 -14.46 8.09 3.71
N ASP A 81 -15.30 8.56 4.63
CA ASP A 81 -14.85 8.95 5.96
C ASP A 81 -14.36 7.74 6.77
N LEU A 82 -13.23 7.93 7.44
CA LEU A 82 -12.72 6.96 8.41
C LEU A 82 -13.58 6.98 9.68
N THR A 83 -14.17 5.83 10.03
CA THR A 83 -15.02 5.67 11.22
C THR A 83 -14.30 4.94 12.35
N ASP A 84 -14.98 4.75 13.48
CA ASP A 84 -14.45 3.94 14.59
C ASP A 84 -14.54 2.43 14.33
N GLU A 85 -15.26 2.02 13.29
CA GLU A 85 -15.39 0.61 12.90
C GLU A 85 -14.06 0.08 12.32
N PRO A 86 -13.78 -1.23 12.46
CA PRO A 86 -12.64 -1.86 11.82
C PRO A 86 -12.65 -1.57 10.31
N THR A 87 -11.62 -0.89 9.84
CA THR A 87 -11.52 -0.41 8.46
C THR A 87 -10.18 -0.83 7.86
N TRP A 88 -10.24 -1.59 6.77
CA TRP A 88 -9.09 -1.93 5.95
C TRP A 88 -8.80 -0.77 4.99
N ILE A 89 -7.56 -0.28 5.02
CA ILE A 89 -7.08 0.79 4.14
C ILE A 89 -6.04 0.16 3.21
N VAL A 90 -6.27 0.25 1.91
CA VAL A 90 -5.52 -0.49 0.90
C VAL A 90 -5.04 0.44 -0.20
N ASP A 91 -3.75 0.34 -0.49
CA ASP A 91 -3.18 0.75 -1.77
C ASP A 91 -2.71 -0.55 -2.45
N PRO A 92 -3.36 -0.94 -3.57
CA PRO A 92 -3.14 -2.23 -4.21
C PRO A 92 -1.80 -2.31 -4.94
N LEU A 93 -1.20 -1.17 -5.30
CA LEU A 93 0.05 -1.05 -6.05
C LEU A 93 0.64 0.36 -5.85
N ASP A 94 1.36 0.53 -4.74
CA ASP A 94 2.14 1.75 -4.51
C ASP A 94 3.35 1.76 -5.46
N GLY A 95 3.58 2.91 -6.09
CA GLY A 95 4.62 3.08 -7.10
C GLY A 95 4.19 2.70 -8.52
N THR A 96 2.95 2.97 -8.95
CA THR A 96 2.47 2.68 -10.32
C THR A 96 3.39 3.20 -11.42
N THR A 97 4.00 4.38 -11.24
CA THR A 97 5.02 4.90 -12.16
C THR A 97 6.24 3.97 -12.23
N ASN A 98 6.74 3.51 -11.09
CA ASN A 98 7.85 2.54 -11.05
C ASN A 98 7.46 1.25 -11.75
N PHE A 99 6.25 0.74 -11.52
CA PHE A 99 5.73 -0.47 -12.16
C PHE A 99 5.71 -0.36 -13.69
N VAL A 100 5.16 0.75 -14.22
CA VAL A 100 5.10 1.00 -15.66
C VAL A 100 6.50 1.04 -16.28
N HIS A 101 7.47 1.63 -15.59
CA HIS A 101 8.86 1.72 -16.05
C HIS A 101 9.72 0.49 -15.71
N GLY A 102 9.19 -0.52 -15.01
CA GLY A 102 9.95 -1.70 -14.60
C GLY A 102 11.01 -1.41 -13.53
N TYR A 103 10.82 -0.36 -12.71
CA TYR A 103 11.66 -0.08 -11.56
C TYR A 103 11.16 -0.88 -10.34
N PRO A 104 12.01 -1.66 -9.65
CA PRO A 104 11.56 -2.74 -8.76
C PRO A 104 11.09 -2.29 -7.36
N PHE A 105 10.80 -1.00 -7.18
CA PHE A 105 10.26 -0.45 -5.93
C PHE A 105 8.76 -0.22 -6.09
N VAL A 106 8.02 -1.31 -5.91
CA VAL A 106 6.56 -1.38 -6.01
C VAL A 106 6.04 -2.20 -4.85
N CYS A 107 4.92 -1.81 -4.24
CA CYS A 107 4.43 -2.44 -3.02
C CYS A 107 2.93 -2.66 -3.04
N VAL A 108 2.46 -3.72 -2.37
CA VAL A 108 1.08 -3.82 -1.89
C VAL A 108 1.05 -3.32 -0.45
N CYS A 109 0.17 -2.37 -0.14
CA CYS A 109 0.04 -1.79 1.19
C CYS A 109 -1.35 -2.08 1.76
N ILE A 110 -1.41 -2.76 2.92
CA ILE A 110 -2.66 -3.10 3.61
C ILE A 110 -2.54 -2.71 5.08
N GLY A 111 -3.38 -1.77 5.51
CA GLY A 111 -3.53 -1.34 6.90
C GLY A 111 -4.90 -1.70 7.47
N LEU A 112 -4.97 -1.95 8.77
CA LEU A 112 -6.23 -2.04 9.52
C LEU A 112 -6.24 -1.00 10.63
N THR A 113 -7.29 -0.19 10.66
CA THR A 113 -7.59 0.70 11.79
C THR A 113 -8.76 0.16 12.60
N ILE A 114 -8.69 0.28 13.92
CA ILE A 114 -9.81 0.00 14.84
C ILE A 114 -9.96 1.22 15.75
N GLY A 115 -11.15 1.84 15.79
CA GLY A 115 -11.33 3.10 16.51
C GLY A 115 -10.43 4.21 15.96
N LYS A 116 -10.24 4.25 14.63
CA LYS A 116 -9.33 5.17 13.92
C LYS A 116 -7.84 5.05 14.29
N VAL A 117 -7.45 4.00 15.01
CA VAL A 117 -6.04 3.78 15.35
C VAL A 117 -5.43 2.67 14.47
N PRO A 118 -4.32 2.93 13.77
CA PRO A 118 -3.57 1.90 13.06
C PRO A 118 -3.20 0.76 14.01
N THR A 119 -3.62 -0.45 13.66
CA THR A 119 -3.52 -1.62 14.53
C THR A 119 -2.74 -2.76 13.88
N VAL A 120 -2.89 -2.96 12.57
CA VAL A 120 -2.13 -3.93 11.77
C VAL A 120 -1.66 -3.24 10.49
N GLY A 121 -0.46 -3.57 10.03
CA GLY A 121 0.09 -3.08 8.77
C GLY A 121 0.91 -4.14 8.05
N VAL A 122 0.77 -4.19 6.73
CA VAL A 122 1.54 -5.02 5.80
C VAL A 122 1.98 -4.13 4.64
N VAL A 123 3.27 -4.17 4.32
CA VAL A 123 3.83 -3.61 3.07
C VAL A 123 4.64 -4.72 2.42
N TYR A 124 4.27 -5.11 1.21
CA TYR A 124 4.93 -6.20 0.51
C TYR A 124 5.46 -5.75 -0.84
N ASN A 125 6.79 -5.78 -1.02
CA ASN A 125 7.41 -5.65 -2.33
C ASN A 125 7.59 -7.04 -2.95
N PRO A 126 6.81 -7.39 -3.98
CA PRO A 126 6.83 -8.74 -4.55
C PRO A 126 7.98 -8.96 -5.54
N ILE A 127 8.69 -7.91 -5.96
CA ILE A 127 9.86 -8.00 -6.85
C ILE A 127 11.13 -8.24 -6.03
N MET A 128 11.24 -7.59 -4.87
CA MET A 128 12.36 -7.74 -3.94
C MET A 128 12.14 -8.85 -2.90
N GLU A 129 10.93 -9.42 -2.85
CA GLU A 129 10.51 -10.41 -1.85
C GLU A 129 10.70 -9.90 -0.41
N GLU A 130 10.36 -8.62 -0.20
CA GLU A 130 10.44 -7.95 1.09
C GLU A 130 9.04 -7.74 1.67
N LEU A 131 8.76 -8.45 2.77
CA LEU A 131 7.51 -8.38 3.50
C LEU A 131 7.72 -7.68 4.84
N PHE A 132 7.28 -6.43 4.92
CA PHE A 132 7.21 -5.66 6.15
C PHE A 132 5.86 -5.90 6.82
N THR A 133 5.88 -6.17 8.12
CA THR A 133 4.67 -6.38 8.92
C THR A 133 4.77 -5.65 10.25
N GLY A 134 3.62 -5.27 10.81
CA GLY A 134 3.54 -4.70 12.14
C GLY A 134 2.18 -4.93 12.79
N ILE A 135 2.20 -5.13 14.11
CA ILE A 135 1.01 -5.18 14.96
C ILE A 135 1.23 -4.22 16.12
N ARG A 136 0.19 -3.45 16.47
CA ARG A 136 0.21 -2.57 17.64
C ARG A 136 0.56 -3.35 18.90
N GLY A 137 1.62 -2.94 19.59
CA GLY A 137 2.14 -3.62 20.78
C GLY A 137 3.00 -4.86 20.49
N GLY A 138 3.02 -5.37 19.25
CA GLY A 138 3.79 -6.54 18.82
C GLY A 138 5.10 -6.21 18.08
N GLY A 139 5.36 -4.94 17.79
CA GLY A 139 6.55 -4.50 17.04
C GLY A 139 6.38 -4.64 15.53
N ALA A 140 7.50 -4.55 14.81
CA ALA A 140 7.57 -4.65 13.35
C ALA A 140 8.65 -5.65 12.91
N SER A 141 8.46 -6.25 11.74
CA SER A 141 9.41 -7.19 11.16
C SER A 141 9.58 -7.01 9.65
N LEU A 142 10.73 -7.41 9.13
CA LEU A 142 11.02 -7.60 7.71
C LEU A 142 11.33 -9.07 7.49
N ASN A 143 10.53 -9.76 6.67
CA ASN A 143 10.67 -11.19 6.40
C ASN A 143 10.75 -12.02 7.69
N GLY A 144 9.93 -11.65 8.68
CA GLY A 144 9.86 -12.30 9.99
C GLY A 144 10.99 -11.93 10.96
N LYS A 145 11.99 -11.16 10.54
CA LYS A 145 13.06 -10.66 11.41
C LYS A 145 12.67 -9.32 12.02
N PRO A 146 12.74 -9.14 13.36
CA PRO A 146 12.41 -7.86 13.98
C PRO A 146 13.27 -6.70 13.45
N ILE A 147 12.65 -5.56 13.22
CA ILE A 147 13.33 -4.33 12.76
C ILE A 147 13.17 -3.19 13.78
N LYS A 148 14.09 -2.23 13.71
CA LYS A 148 14.10 -1.02 14.53
C LYS A 148 14.54 0.17 13.69
N VAL A 149 14.09 1.35 14.07
CA VAL A 149 14.58 2.62 13.49
C VAL A 149 16.05 2.85 13.87
N SER A 150 16.72 3.75 13.15
CA SER A 150 18.06 4.19 13.53
C SER A 150 18.04 4.90 14.89
N ALA A 151 19.18 4.91 15.59
CA ALA A 151 19.35 5.68 16.83
C ALA A 151 19.90 7.09 16.56
N GLU A 152 20.05 7.48 15.30
CA GLU A 152 20.64 8.77 14.94
C GLU A 152 19.67 9.91 15.22
N THR A 153 20.13 10.91 15.94
CA THR A 153 19.33 12.07 16.37
C THR A 153 19.82 13.38 15.75
N GLU A 154 20.98 13.38 15.12
CA GLU A 154 21.59 14.56 14.50
C GLU A 154 21.30 14.59 13.00
N LEU A 155 20.61 15.63 12.53
CA LEU A 155 20.27 15.80 11.11
C LEU A 155 21.51 15.76 10.20
N GLY A 156 22.61 16.38 10.63
CA GLY A 156 23.87 16.41 9.86
C GLY A 156 24.55 15.05 9.66
N LYS A 157 24.12 14.02 10.40
CA LYS A 157 24.60 12.63 10.29
C LYS A 157 23.54 11.69 9.72
N SER A 158 22.36 12.20 9.39
CA SER A 158 21.24 11.41 8.88
C SER A 158 21.33 11.19 7.37
N LEU A 159 20.67 10.13 6.90
CA LEU A 159 20.35 9.92 5.49
C LEU A 159 18.85 10.14 5.31
N LEU A 160 18.47 11.02 4.39
CA LEU A 160 17.07 11.38 4.14
C LEU A 160 16.53 10.65 2.90
N ALA A 161 15.29 10.16 3.00
CA ALA A 161 14.51 9.66 1.89
C ALA A 161 13.30 10.58 1.67
N THR A 162 13.04 10.95 0.42
CA THR A 162 11.90 11.80 0.03
C THR A 162 11.46 11.46 -1.39
N GLY A 163 10.23 11.83 -1.75
CA GLY A 163 9.68 11.75 -3.10
C GLY A 163 9.39 13.13 -3.67
N VAL A 164 9.56 13.32 -4.98
CA VAL A 164 9.16 14.56 -5.65
C VAL A 164 7.71 14.43 -6.09
N CYS A 165 6.82 15.27 -5.56
CA CYS A 165 5.40 15.24 -5.91
C CYS A 165 5.18 15.56 -7.40
N LYS A 166 4.33 14.77 -8.06
CA LYS A 166 3.96 14.91 -9.47
C LYS A 166 3.32 16.26 -9.83
N HIS A 167 2.82 17.02 -8.85
CA HIS A 167 2.11 18.29 -9.05
C HIS A 167 2.99 19.50 -9.43
N ILE A 168 4.30 19.33 -9.59
CA ILE A 168 5.23 20.44 -9.92
C ILE A 168 5.11 20.89 -11.39
N ALA A 169 4.43 20.13 -12.27
CA ALA A 169 4.30 20.50 -13.68
C ALA A 169 3.40 21.72 -13.93
N GLU A 170 2.41 22.01 -13.07
CA GLU A 170 1.49 23.13 -13.29
C GLU A 170 2.06 24.50 -12.89
N SER A 171 3.19 24.55 -12.16
CA SER A 171 3.76 25.79 -11.62
C SER A 171 5.12 26.20 -12.22
N LEU A 172 5.67 25.41 -13.15
CA LEU A 172 6.96 25.70 -13.80
C LEU A 172 6.86 26.06 -15.29
N CYS A 173 5.76 26.69 -15.71
CA CYS A 173 5.70 27.38 -17.00
C CYS A 173 5.75 28.91 -16.81
N PRO A 174 6.90 29.53 -16.49
CA PRO A 174 7.12 30.90 -16.86
C PRO A 174 7.49 30.91 -18.34
N SER A 175 6.54 31.36 -19.16
CA SER A 175 6.75 31.79 -20.54
C SER A 175 8.12 32.45 -20.76
N PHE A 176 9.03 31.70 -21.39
CA PHE A 176 10.25 32.20 -22.04
C PHE A 176 10.55 31.32 -23.25
N VAL A 177 9.87 31.59 -24.36
CA VAL A 177 10.45 32.03 -25.65
C VAL A 177 9.39 32.90 -26.33
#